data_AF-A0A967WU73-F1
#
_entry.id   AF-A0A967WU73-F1
#
_cell.length_a   1.000
_cell.length_b   1.000
_cell.length_c   1.000
_cell.angle_alpha   90.00
_cell.angle_beta   90.00
_cell.angle_gamma   90.00
#
_symmetry.space_group_name_H-M   'P 1'
#
loop_
_entity.id
_entity.type
_entity.pdbx_description
1 polymer ?
#
loop_
_entity_poly.entity_id
_entity_poly.type
_entity_poly.pdbx_seq_one_letter_code
_entity_poly.pdbx_strand_id
1 'polypeptide(L)'
;DTQLGVVFSPHLLSVPRGLLSTIYAPLRGGWDEDRVRGEVAAVYEGEPFVELLPPEEHASLAHVNRSNRCALGVSVVNGSALLTSAIDNLV
;
A
#
# COMPACT_ATOMS: atom_id res chain seq x y z
N ASP A 1 -7.55 -16.75 18.82
CA ASP A 1 -6.12 -16.58 18.49
C ASP A 1 -5.74 -17.35 17.25
N THR A 2 -5.79 -16.68 16.10
CA THR A 2 -5.20 -17.21 14.87
C THR A 2 -4.00 -16.33 14.59
N GLN A 3 -2.80 -16.87 14.75
CA GLN A 3 -1.56 -16.15 14.48
C GLN A 3 -1.49 -15.86 12.96
N LEU A 4 -1.43 -14.57 12.59
CA LEU A 4 -1.32 -14.17 11.18
C LEU A 4 0.08 -14.52 10.67
N GLY A 5 0.16 -15.45 9.71
CA GLY A 5 1.42 -15.77 9.02
C GLY A 5 1.67 -14.78 7.89
N VAL A 6 2.85 -14.16 7.87
CA VAL A 6 3.30 -13.26 6.81
C VAL A 6 4.63 -13.74 6.25
N VAL A 7 4.79 -13.62 4.93
CA VAL A 7 6.09 -13.78 4.27
C VAL A 7 6.61 -12.38 3.92
N PHE A 8 7.80 -12.05 4.41
CA PHE A 8 8.46 -10.78 4.14
C PHE A 8 9.78 -11.03 3.44
N SER A 9 9.91 -10.54 2.20
CA SER A 9 11.11 -10.67 1.39
C SER A 9 11.64 -9.29 1.00
N PRO A 10 12.67 -8.77 1.70
CA PRO A 10 13.26 -7.48 1.35
C PRO A 10 14.14 -7.59 0.11
N HIS A 11 14.22 -6.50 -0.65
CA HIS A 11 15.10 -6.36 -1.81
C HIS A 11 15.84 -5.03 -1.74
N LEU A 12 17.14 -5.05 -2.00
CA LEU A 12 17.96 -3.83 -2.02
C LEU A 12 17.93 -3.22 -3.42
N LEU A 13 17.57 -1.94 -3.50
CA LEU A 13 17.58 -1.15 -4.73
C LEU A 13 18.81 -0.24 -4.77
N SER A 14 19.33 0.03 -5.96
CA SER A 14 20.41 1.01 -6.17
C SER A 14 19.88 2.46 -6.18
N VAL A 15 19.20 2.86 -5.10
CA VAL A 15 18.66 4.21 -4.90
C VAL A 15 19.08 4.72 -3.52
N PRO A 16 19.28 6.04 -3.34
CA PRO A 16 19.78 6.58 -2.08
C PRO A 16 18.75 6.53 -0.94
N ARG A 17 17.46 6.49 -1.27
CA ARG A 17 16.35 6.44 -0.31
C ARG A 17 15.06 5.96 -0.95
N GLY A 18 14.12 5.59 -0.11
CA GLY A 18 12.79 5.12 -0.45
C GLY A 18 12.59 3.66 -0.09
N LEU A 19 11.41 3.33 0.43
CA LEU A 19 10.91 1.97 0.57
C LEU A 19 9.65 1.83 -0.26
N LEU A 20 9.56 0.71 -1.00
CA LEU A 20 8.37 0.31 -1.72
C LEU A 20 7.99 -1.10 -1.25
N SER A 21 6.74 -1.25 -0.81
CA SER A 21 6.15 -2.55 -0.48
C SER A 21 5.07 -2.91 -1.48
N THR A 22 5.11 -4.15 -1.96
CA THR A 22 4.03 -4.77 -2.73
C THR A 22 3.47 -5.91 -1.90
N ILE A 23 2.21 -5.82 -1.51
CA ILE A 23 1.56 -6.73 -0.56
C ILE A 23 0.41 -7.41 -1.29
N TYR A 24 0.40 -8.75 -1.25
CA TYR A 24 -0.68 -9.57 -1.79
C TYR A 24 -1.45 -10.17 -0.61
N ALA A 25 -2.74 -9.92 -0.55
CA ALA A 25 -3.62 -10.45 0.49
C ALA A 25 -4.83 -11.15 -0.13
N PRO A 26 -5.02 -12.47 0.08
CA PRO A 26 -6.21 -13.16 -0.40
C PRO A 26 -7.44 -12.61 0.30
N LEU A 27 -8.47 -12.28 -0.48
CA LEU A 27 -9.72 -11.74 0.04
C LEU A 27 -10.73 -12.85 0.29
N ARG A 28 -11.61 -12.62 1.28
CA ARG A 28 -12.81 -13.43 1.45
C ARG A 28 -13.82 -13.07 0.34
N GLY A 29 -14.74 -13.97 0.04
CA GLY A 29 -15.80 -13.69 -0.94
C GLY A 29 -16.60 -12.44 -0.59
N GLY A 30 -16.97 -11.66 -1.62
CA GLY A 30 -17.73 -10.42 -1.46
C GLY A 30 -16.91 -9.16 -1.20
N TRP A 31 -15.58 -9.25 -1.24
CA TRP A 31 -14.68 -8.08 -1.25
C TRP A 31 -14.27 -7.78 -2.70
N ASP A 32 -14.76 -6.67 -3.23
CA ASP A 32 -14.34 -6.07 -4.49
C ASP A 32 -13.39 -4.89 -4.24
N GLU A 33 -12.85 -4.31 -5.31
CA GLU A 33 -11.91 -3.21 -5.22
C GLU A 33 -12.49 -1.99 -4.51
N ASP A 34 -13.73 -1.60 -4.84
CA ASP A 34 -14.39 -0.45 -4.26
C ASP A 34 -14.56 -0.59 -2.74
N ARG A 35 -14.94 -1.79 -2.26
CA ARG A 35 -15.02 -2.06 -0.81
C ARG A 35 -13.67 -1.96 -0.13
N VAL A 36 -12.63 -2.57 -0.68
CA VAL A 36 -11.28 -2.52 -0.09
C VAL A 36 -10.78 -1.07 -0.05
N ARG A 37 -10.95 -0.34 -1.15
CA ARG A 37 -10.56 1.08 -1.25
C ARG A 37 -11.35 1.94 -0.27
N GLY A 38 -12.65 1.70 -0.12
CA GLY A 38 -13.51 2.40 0.83
C GLY A 38 -13.05 2.23 2.29
N GLU A 39 -12.72 1.00 2.69
CA GLU A 39 -12.18 0.75 4.03
C GLU A 39 -10.82 1.40 4.24
N VAL A 40 -9.91 1.33 3.26
CA VAL A 40 -8.61 2.00 3.35
C VAL A 40 -8.76 3.51 3.46
N ALA A 41 -9.67 4.11 2.68
CA ALA A 41 -9.96 5.54 2.74
C ALA A 41 -10.52 5.95 4.11
N ALA A 42 -11.44 5.15 4.67
CA ALA A 42 -12.03 5.41 5.98
C ALA A 42 -11.00 5.27 7.12
N VAL A 43 -10.11 4.28 7.04
CA VAL A 43 -9.06 4.06 8.07
C VAL A 43 -8.07 5.22 8.12
N TYR A 44 -7.74 5.83 6.97
CA TYR A 44 -6.80 6.94 6.89
C TYR A 44 -7.48 8.30 6.72
N GLU A 45 -8.78 8.39 7.00
CA GLU A 45 -9.51 9.66 6.93
C GLU A 45 -8.90 10.68 7.91
N GLY A 46 -8.52 11.84 7.39
CA GLY A 46 -7.92 12.91 8.20
C GLY A 46 -6.44 12.71 8.52
N GLU A 47 -5.81 11.62 8.09
CA GLU A 47 -4.37 11.40 8.26
C GLU A 47 -3.57 12.26 7.26
N PRO A 48 -2.84 13.30 7.70
CA PRO A 48 -2.28 14.33 6.81
C PRO A 48 -1.15 13.83 5.92
N PHE A 49 -0.59 12.66 6.24
CA PHE A 49 0.57 12.10 5.56
C PHE A 49 0.23 10.89 4.69
N VAL A 50 -0.97 10.33 4.80
CA VAL A 50 -1.35 9.14 4.03
C VAL A 50 -2.17 9.58 2.82
N GLU A 51 -1.69 9.24 1.63
CA GLU A 51 -2.37 9.46 0.37
C GLU A 51 -2.82 8.12 -0.20
N LEU A 52 -4.13 7.88 -0.22
CA LEU A 52 -4.70 6.85 -1.07
C LEU A 52 -4.74 7.38 -2.51
N LEU A 53 -3.92 6.80 -3.38
CA LEU A 53 -3.85 7.16 -4.79
C LEU A 53 -5.16 6.84 -5.52
N PRO A 54 -5.46 7.53 -6.64
CA PRO A 54 -6.62 7.23 -7.47
C PRO A 54 -6.72 5.76 -7.89
N PRO A 55 -7.92 5.29 -8.32
CA PRO A 55 -8.05 3.97 -8.92
C PRO A 55 -7.04 3.77 -10.06
N GLU A 56 -6.58 2.54 -10.26
CA GLU A 56 -5.58 2.15 -11.28
C GLU A 56 -4.15 2.72 -11.09
N GLU A 57 -3.93 3.57 -10.08
CA GLU A 57 -2.60 4.07 -9.73
C GLU A 57 -1.93 3.26 -8.61
N HIS A 58 -0.61 3.14 -8.69
CA HIS A 58 0.21 2.39 -7.75
C HIS A 58 1.32 3.26 -7.14
N ALA A 59 1.65 2.98 -5.89
CA ALA A 59 2.69 3.69 -5.18
C ALA A 59 4.04 3.53 -5.88
N SER A 60 4.80 4.62 -5.91
CA SER A 60 6.16 4.65 -6.44
C SER A 60 7.02 5.53 -5.55
N LEU A 61 8.34 5.30 -5.55
CA LEU A 61 9.27 6.09 -4.73
C LEU A 61 9.23 7.60 -5.06
N ALA A 62 8.82 7.96 -6.28
CA ALA A 62 8.71 9.35 -6.70
C ALA A 62 7.63 10.12 -5.93
N HIS A 63 6.55 9.46 -5.49
CA HIS A 63 5.44 10.09 -4.77
C HIS A 63 5.82 10.65 -3.40
N VAL A 64 6.90 10.12 -2.81
CA VAL A 64 7.23 10.29 -1.38
C VAL A 64 8.62 10.84 -1.12
N ASN A 65 9.46 10.92 -2.15
CA ASN A 65 10.85 11.38 -2.03
C ASN A 65 10.96 12.72 -1.28
N ARG A 66 11.74 12.74 -0.20
CA ARG A 66 11.96 13.93 0.66
C ARG A 66 10.69 14.48 1.30
N SER A 67 9.74 13.61 1.61
CA SER A 67 8.53 13.99 2.33
C SER A 67 8.21 12.96 3.41
N ASN A 68 7.39 13.36 4.37
CA ASN A 68 6.82 12.43 5.37
C ASN A 68 5.56 11.71 4.84
N ARG A 69 5.33 11.73 3.52
CA ARG A 69 4.13 11.13 2.91
C ARG A 69 4.27 9.63 2.78
N CYS A 70 3.13 8.94 2.88
CA CYS A 70 2.95 7.56 2.52
C CYS A 70 1.95 7.51 1.35
N ALA A 71 2.40 7.05 0.18
CA ALA A 71 1.53 6.82 -0.96
C ALA A 71 1.03 5.37 -0.93
N LEU A 72 -0.28 5.17 -1.07
CA LEU A 72 -0.95 3.87 -1.03
C LEU A 72 -1.76 3.65 -2.31
N GLY A 73 -1.47 2.59 -3.05
CA GLY A 73 -2.28 2.14 -4.18
C GLY A 73 -2.97 0.83 -3.84
N VAL A 74 -4.20 0.65 -4.31
CA VAL A 74 -5.03 -0.55 -4.06
C VAL A 74 -5.66 -1.01 -5.36
N SER A 75 -5.52 -2.30 -5.65
CA SER A 75 -6.28 -2.99 -6.69
C SER A 75 -6.74 -4.37 -6.22
N VAL A 76 -7.75 -4.95 -6.87
CA VAL A 76 -8.17 -6.34 -6.64
C VAL A 76 -8.04 -7.16 -7.92
N VAL A 77 -7.20 -8.20 -7.87
CA VAL A 77 -6.90 -9.06 -9.01
C VAL A 77 -7.07 -10.52 -8.58
N ASN A 78 -7.88 -11.29 -9.31
CA ASN A 78 -8.11 -12.72 -9.08
C ASN A 78 -8.47 -13.06 -7.61
N GLY A 79 -9.32 -12.24 -6.98
CA GLY A 79 -9.77 -12.44 -5.59
C GLY A 79 -8.72 -12.12 -4.53
N SER A 80 -7.63 -11.43 -4.89
CA SER A 80 -6.61 -10.94 -3.94
C SER A 80 -6.50 -9.42 -4.05
N ALA A 81 -6.35 -8.76 -2.91
CA ALA A 81 -5.92 -7.37 -2.87
C ALA A 81 -4.43 -7.29 -3.21
N LEU A 82 -4.10 -6.43 -4.15
CA LEU A 82 -2.76 -5.95 -4.45
C LEU A 82 -2.64 -4.55 -3.85
N LEU A 83 -1.87 -4.43 -2.77
CA LEU A 83 -1.57 -3.16 -2.14
C LEU A 83 -0.14 -2.76 -2.48
N THR A 84 0.05 -1.49 -2.81
CA THR A 84 1.38 -0.89 -2.96
C THR A 84 1.50 0.24 -1.98
N SER A 85 2.64 0.33 -1.29
CA SER A 85 2.95 1.43 -0.37
C SER A 85 4.34 1.94 -0.63
N ALA A 86 4.51 3.25 -0.69
CA ALA A 86 5.81 3.89 -0.74
C ALA A 86 5.97 4.89 0.42
N ILE A 87 7.14 4.94 1.02
CA ILE A 87 7.57 5.98 1.94
C ILE A 87 9.01 6.40 1.65
N ASP A 88 9.42 7.54 2.18
CA ASP A 88 10.83 7.85 2.34
C ASP A 88 11.35 7.25 3.65
N ASN A 89 12.42 6.45 3.61
CA ASN A 89 12.91 5.72 4.79
C ASN A 89 13.84 6.51 5.71
N LEU A 90 14.14 7.78 5.38
CA LEU A 90 14.95 8.66 6.23
C LEU A 90 14.18 9.90 6.69
N VAL A 91 12.85 9.88 6.58
CA VAL A 91 11.93 10.89 7.15
C VAL A 91 11.05 10.17 8.14
#